data_AF-A0A959VQQ4-F1
#
_entry.id   AF-A0A959VQQ4-F1
#
_cell.length_a   1.000
_cell.length_b   1.000
_cell.length_c   1.000
_cell.angle_alpha   90.00
_cell.angle_beta   90.00
_cell.angle_gamma   90.00
#
_symmetry.space_group_name_H-M   'P 1'
#
loop_
_entity.id
_entity.type
_entity.pdbx_description
1 polymer ?
#
loop_
_entity_poly.entity_id
_entity_poly.type
_entity_poly.pdbx_seq_one_letter_code
_entity_poly.pdbx_strand_id
1 'polypeptide(L)'
;QIHIKMSGCPNGCSQHHIANIGFYGASLKVSGKTMPAYVPHLGGKYVDGEVIYGTRLKSRLPARRVPEAVERWINLYEADRNEGEVFNDFVERVGTARMEEEVKELTMPAEFSLESMQQFIDWNRVDPYKVERGEGECAI
;
A
#
# COMPACT_ATOMS: atom_id res chain seq x y z
N GLN A 1 9.36 -15.80 5.17
CA GLN A 1 7.95 -15.59 4.77
C GLN A 1 7.64 -14.10 4.89
N ILE A 2 6.85 -13.55 3.97
CA ILE A 2 6.44 -12.13 3.99
C ILE A 2 4.91 -12.10 4.02
N HIS A 3 4.35 -11.51 5.08
CA HIS A 3 2.92 -11.36 5.28
C HIS A 3 2.44 -10.04 4.71
N ILE A 4 1.50 -10.11 3.77
CA ILE A 4 0.85 -8.95 3.15
C ILE A 4 -0.61 -8.93 3.60
N LYS A 5 -1.07 -7.78 4.13
CA LYS A 5 -2.47 -7.62 4.55
C LYS A 5 -3.05 -6.31 4.02
N MET A 6 -4.30 -6.33 3.58
CA MET A 6 -4.95 -5.18 2.95
C MET A 6 -6.34 -4.94 3.51
N SER A 7 -6.57 -3.73 4.04
CA SER A 7 -7.86 -3.26 4.52
C SER A 7 -8.48 -2.30 3.50
N GLY A 8 -9.79 -2.40 3.24
CA GLY A 8 -10.48 -1.47 2.34
C GLY A 8 -10.60 -0.04 2.88
N CYS A 9 -10.44 0.15 4.19
CA CYS A 9 -10.48 1.44 4.85
C CYS A 9 -9.50 1.51 6.04
N PRO A 10 -9.29 2.69 6.64
CA PRO A 10 -8.35 2.86 7.76
C PRO A 10 -8.70 2.08 9.02
N ASN A 11 -9.92 1.54 9.15
CA ASN A 11 -10.40 0.87 10.37
C ASN A 11 -9.69 -0.47 10.66
N GLY A 12 -8.93 -1.01 9.70
CA GLY A 12 -7.99 -2.09 10.00
C GLY A 12 -8.62 -3.48 10.20
N CYS A 13 -9.76 -3.78 9.59
CA CYS A 13 -10.41 -5.11 9.69
C CYS A 13 -9.50 -6.28 9.30
N SER A 14 -8.55 -6.06 8.39
CA SER A 14 -7.55 -7.07 8.00
C SER A 14 -6.29 -7.04 8.85
N GLN A 15 -6.21 -6.20 9.88
CA GLN A 15 -5.02 -5.95 10.69
C GLN A 15 -3.78 -5.55 9.86
N HIS A 16 -3.95 -4.63 8.91
CA HIS A 16 -2.85 -4.22 8.02
C HIS A 16 -1.65 -3.62 8.77
N HIS A 17 -1.86 -2.98 9.93
CA HIS A 17 -0.78 -2.35 10.69
C HIS A 17 0.29 -3.32 11.23
N ILE A 18 0.00 -4.62 11.34
CA ILE A 18 0.93 -5.61 11.93
C ILE A 18 1.50 -6.57 10.88
N ALA A 19 1.27 -6.31 9.60
CA ALA A 19 1.84 -7.09 8.50
C ALA A 19 3.24 -6.58 8.12
N ASN A 20 4.07 -7.44 7.52
CA ASN A 20 5.36 -6.99 6.96
C ASN A 20 5.12 -5.88 5.93
N ILE A 21 4.10 -6.08 5.08
CA ILE A 21 3.58 -5.08 4.14
C ILE A 21 2.06 -4.95 4.35
N GLY A 22 1.65 -3.83 4.90
CA GLY A 22 0.25 -3.51 5.17
C GLY A 22 -0.28 -2.45 4.23
N PHE A 23 -1.57 -2.49 3.89
CA PHE A 23 -2.25 -1.43 3.15
C PHE A 23 -3.61 -1.10 3.77
N TYR A 24 -3.98 0.17 3.72
CA TYR A 24 -5.38 0.57 3.90
C TYR A 24 -5.87 1.44 2.75
N GLY A 25 -7.15 1.28 2.40
CA GLY A 25 -7.77 2.01 1.31
C GLY A 25 -7.93 3.50 1.61
N ALA A 26 -7.70 4.29 0.57
CA ALA A 26 -7.75 5.74 0.55
C ALA A 26 -8.24 6.20 -0.83
N SER A 27 -8.28 7.51 -1.03
CA SER A 27 -8.56 8.11 -2.34
C SER A 27 -7.59 9.25 -2.65
N LEU A 28 -7.36 9.47 -3.93
CA LEU A 28 -6.66 10.63 -4.48
C LEU A 28 -7.64 11.48 -5.28
N LYS A 29 -7.45 12.80 -5.27
CA LYS A 29 -8.14 13.71 -6.19
C LYS A 29 -7.17 14.13 -7.28
N VAL A 30 -7.51 13.84 -8.53
CA VAL A 30 -6.70 14.13 -9.72
C VAL A 30 -7.62 14.77 -10.76
N SER A 31 -7.31 16.00 -11.17
CA SER A 31 -8.08 16.75 -12.17
C SER A 31 -9.60 16.76 -11.89
N GLY A 32 -9.98 16.94 -10.62
CA GLY A 32 -11.37 16.97 -10.17
C GLY A 32 -12.07 15.60 -10.08
N LYS A 33 -11.39 14.51 -10.41
CA LYS A 33 -11.90 13.13 -10.29
C LYS A 33 -11.27 12.42 -9.10
N THR A 34 -12.03 11.51 -8.50
CA THR A 34 -11.53 10.65 -7.42
C THR A 34 -10.95 9.37 -8.01
N MET A 35 -9.77 8.98 -7.52
CA MET A 35 -9.06 7.76 -7.89
C MET A 35 -8.89 6.87 -6.64
N PRO A 36 -9.12 5.55 -6.73
CA PRO A 36 -8.88 4.64 -5.61
C PRO A 36 -7.39 4.54 -5.35
N ALA A 37 -7.00 4.57 -4.08
CA ALA A 37 -5.61 4.53 -3.67
C ALA A 37 -5.43 3.70 -2.39
N TYR A 38 -4.19 3.38 -2.06
CA TYR A 38 -3.81 2.74 -0.80
C TYR A 38 -2.67 3.49 -0.13
N VAL A 39 -2.68 3.50 1.20
CA VAL A 39 -1.56 3.97 2.02
C VAL A 39 -0.84 2.74 2.60
N PRO A 40 0.46 2.58 2.33
CA PRO A 40 1.24 1.46 2.84
C PRO A 40 1.70 1.64 4.30
N HIS A 41 1.91 0.51 4.96
CA HIS A 41 2.65 0.35 6.21
C HIS A 41 3.73 -0.71 6.00
N LEU A 42 4.93 -0.50 6.52
CA LEU A 42 6.04 -1.46 6.40
C LEU A 42 6.65 -1.81 7.76
N GLY A 43 7.10 -3.06 7.90
CA GLY A 43 7.85 -3.51 9.08
C GLY A 43 6.97 -3.97 10.26
N GLY A 44 5.68 -4.25 10.04
CA GLY A 44 4.84 -4.85 11.07
C GLY A 44 5.18 -6.33 11.30
N LYS A 45 4.89 -6.83 12.49
CA LYS A 45 5.11 -8.24 12.89
C LYS A 45 3.98 -8.70 13.80
N TYR A 46 3.58 -9.96 13.66
CA TYR A 46 2.63 -10.62 14.57
C TYR A 46 2.95 -12.11 14.82
N VAL A 47 4.06 -12.59 14.25
CA VAL A 47 4.53 -13.97 14.36
C VAL A 47 5.51 -14.06 15.53
N ASP A 48 5.60 -15.22 16.17
CA ASP A 48 6.50 -15.50 17.29
C ASP A 48 6.20 -14.74 18.60
N GLY A 49 4.93 -14.35 18.80
CA GLY A 49 4.44 -13.77 20.06
C GLY A 49 4.76 -12.29 20.25
N GLU A 50 5.58 -11.71 19.37
CA GLU A 50 5.88 -10.28 19.35
C GLU A 50 4.98 -9.55 18.34
N VAL A 51 4.42 -8.42 18.76
CA VAL A 51 3.60 -7.56 17.90
C VAL A 51 4.30 -6.23 17.70
N ILE A 52 4.64 -5.94 16.44
CA ILE A 52 5.25 -4.68 16.03
C ILE A 52 4.29 -3.99 15.06
N TYR A 53 4.02 -2.71 15.31
CA TYR A 53 3.28 -1.87 14.38
C TYR A 53 4.21 -1.41 13.25
N GLY A 54 3.81 -1.68 12.01
CA GLY A 54 4.48 -1.18 10.82
C GLY A 54 4.40 0.34 10.75
N THR A 55 5.44 0.93 10.20
CA THR A 55 5.54 2.37 9.97
C THR A 55 4.67 2.77 8.79
N ARG A 56 3.74 3.69 9.00
CA ARG A 56 2.90 4.27 7.93
C ARG A 56 3.75 5.09 6.99
N LEU A 57 3.71 4.78 5.70
CA LEU A 57 4.36 5.57 4.67
C LEU A 57 3.52 6.82 4.33
N LYS A 58 4.18 7.85 3.83
CA LYS A 58 3.60 9.07 3.26
C LYS A 58 3.04 8.83 1.85
N SER A 59 3.55 7.80 1.17
CA SER A 59 3.11 7.40 -0.18
C SER A 59 1.61 7.11 -0.22
N ARG A 60 0.95 7.62 -1.26
CA ARG A 60 -0.39 7.21 -1.67
C ARG A 60 -0.29 6.58 -3.05
N LEU A 61 -0.54 5.28 -3.12
CA LEU A 61 -0.38 4.50 -4.34
C LEU A 61 -1.75 4.35 -5.02
N PRO A 62 -1.90 4.69 -6.31
CA PRO A 62 -3.09 4.30 -7.07
C PRO A 62 -3.32 2.79 -6.94
N ALA A 63 -4.57 2.37 -6.76
CA ALA A 63 -4.90 0.95 -6.49
C ALA A 63 -4.36 -0.01 -7.55
N ARG A 64 -4.32 0.42 -8.82
CA ARG A 64 -3.77 -0.37 -9.93
C ARG A 64 -2.24 -0.52 -9.90
N ARG A 65 -1.53 0.35 -9.17
CA ARG A 65 -0.06 0.35 -9.03
C ARG A 65 0.44 -0.32 -7.75
N VAL A 66 -0.45 -0.76 -6.87
CA VAL A 66 -0.06 -1.48 -5.64
C VAL A 66 0.75 -2.75 -5.92
N PRO A 67 0.40 -3.61 -6.90
CA PRO A 67 1.22 -4.78 -7.23
C PRO A 67 2.66 -4.42 -7.62
N GLU A 68 2.83 -3.38 -8.44
CA GLU A 68 4.16 -2.89 -8.85
C GLU A 68 4.96 -2.36 -7.64
N ALA A 69 4.30 -1.66 -6.71
CA ALA A 69 4.97 -1.19 -5.49
C ALA A 69 5.48 -2.35 -4.63
N VAL A 70 4.69 -3.43 -4.48
CA VAL A 70 5.11 -4.64 -3.78
C VAL A 70 6.31 -5.27 -4.50
N GLU A 71 6.25 -5.43 -5.81
CA GLU A 71 7.34 -5.99 -6.61
C GLU A 71 8.64 -5.18 -6.44
N ARG A 72 8.58 -3.85 -6.52
CA ARG A 72 9.76 -2.98 -6.32
C ARG A 72 10.38 -3.17 -4.93
N TRP A 73 9.57 -3.27 -3.87
CA TRP A 73 10.08 -3.52 -2.51
C TRP A 73 10.67 -4.91 -2.32
N ILE A 74 10.07 -5.94 -2.93
CA ILE A 74 10.62 -7.30 -2.89
C ILE A 74 11.93 -7.37 -3.66
N ASN A 75 12.00 -6.78 -4.85
CA ASN A 75 13.23 -6.73 -5.65
C ASN A 75 14.35 -5.98 -4.92
N LEU A 76 14.03 -4.84 -4.28
CA LEU A 76 14.99 -4.12 -3.45
C LEU A 76 15.49 -5.00 -2.28
N TYR A 77 14.57 -5.68 -1.59
CA TYR A 77 14.93 -6.61 -0.51
C TYR A 77 15.84 -7.74 -1.00
N GLU A 78 15.51 -8.39 -2.12
CA GLU A 78 16.30 -9.50 -2.64
C GLU A 78 17.68 -9.07 -3.13
N ALA A 79 17.81 -7.87 -3.70
CA ALA A 79 19.07 -7.34 -4.21
C ALA A 79 20.03 -6.89 -3.09
N ASP A 80 19.50 -6.26 -2.04
CA ASP A 80 20.32 -5.53 -1.05
C ASP A 80 20.33 -6.19 0.35
N ARG A 81 19.69 -7.36 0.51
CA ARG A 81 19.69 -8.09 1.79
C ARG A 81 21.03 -8.71 2.12
N ASN A 82 21.35 -8.75 3.41
CA ASN A 82 22.46 -9.55 3.92
C ASN A 82 22.09 -11.05 3.92
N GLU A 83 23.11 -11.91 4.02
CA GLU A 83 22.90 -13.35 4.17
C GLU A 83 22.08 -13.65 5.43
N GLY A 84 21.01 -14.43 5.29
CA GLY A 84 20.10 -14.77 6.39
C GLY A 84 19.14 -13.65 6.83
N GLU A 85 19.27 -12.43 6.31
CA GLU A 85 18.43 -11.29 6.72
C GLU A 85 16.98 -11.46 6.26
N VAL A 86 16.03 -11.28 7.19
CA VAL A 86 14.59 -11.31 6.90
C VAL A 86 14.07 -9.91 6.53
N PHE A 87 12.89 -9.85 5.93
CA PHE A 87 12.34 -8.60 5.38
C PHE A 87 12.22 -7.46 6.40
N ASN A 88 11.80 -7.73 7.64
CA ASN A 88 11.67 -6.65 8.63
C ASN A 88 13.02 -6.09 9.06
N ASP A 89 14.01 -6.95 9.31
CA ASP A 89 15.38 -6.54 9.63
C ASP A 89 15.97 -5.69 8.50
N PHE A 90 15.69 -6.08 7.25
CA PHE A 90 16.04 -5.29 6.08
C PHE A 90 15.38 -3.89 6.11
N VAL A 91 14.06 -3.82 6.29
CA VAL A 91 13.31 -2.55 6.36
C VAL A 91 13.81 -1.65 7.50
N GLU A 92 14.13 -2.23 8.65
CA GLU A 92 14.70 -1.51 9.79
C GLU A 92 16.08 -0.95 9.46
N ARG A 93 16.94 -1.74 8.82
CA ARG A 93 18.29 -1.32 8.42
C ARG A 93 18.31 -0.25 7.33
N VAL A 94 17.51 -0.41 6.26
CA VAL A 94 17.51 0.54 5.13
C VAL A 94 16.62 1.75 5.38
N GLY A 95 15.68 1.63 6.31
CA GLY A 95 14.72 2.67 6.66
C GLY A 95 13.59 2.83 5.65
N THR A 96 12.42 3.24 6.15
CA THR A 96 11.23 3.43 5.30
C THR A 96 11.38 4.54 4.27
N ALA A 97 12.26 5.52 4.49
CA ALA A 97 12.53 6.57 3.51
C ALA A 97 13.09 6.01 2.19
N ARG A 98 13.96 4.99 2.25
CA ARG A 98 14.46 4.30 1.06
C ARG A 98 13.33 3.57 0.34
N MET A 99 12.48 2.87 1.10
CA MET A 99 11.30 2.18 0.57
C MET A 99 10.32 3.14 -0.09
N GLU A 100 10.13 4.34 0.46
CA GLU A 100 9.29 5.39 -0.13
C GLU A 100 9.85 5.89 -1.46
N GLU A 101 11.17 6.08 -1.55
CA GLU A 101 11.82 6.56 -2.78
C GLU A 101 11.65 5.56 -3.93
N GLU A 102 11.75 4.25 -3.67
CA GLU A 102 11.57 3.20 -4.70
C GLU A 102 10.21 3.24 -5.41
N VAL A 103 9.16 3.70 -4.72
CA VAL A 103 7.80 3.73 -5.24
C VAL A 103 7.31 5.15 -5.55
N LYS A 104 8.17 6.16 -5.43
CA LYS A 104 7.81 7.56 -5.57
C LYS A 104 7.16 7.89 -6.91
N GLU A 105 7.69 7.34 -8.00
CA GLU A 105 7.13 7.50 -9.35
C GLU A 105 5.70 6.94 -9.45
N LEU A 106 5.39 5.89 -8.68
CA LEU A 106 4.05 5.29 -8.66
C LEU A 106 3.03 6.20 -7.99
N THR A 107 3.47 7.06 -7.07
CA THR A 107 2.62 8.03 -6.36
C THR A 107 2.22 9.21 -7.23
N MET A 108 2.94 9.49 -8.31
CA MET A 108 2.60 10.58 -9.22
C MET A 108 1.26 10.27 -9.89
N PRO A 109 0.24 11.12 -9.73
CA PRO A 109 -1.05 10.87 -10.32
C PRO A 109 -0.91 10.89 -11.84
N ALA A 110 -1.39 9.83 -12.51
CA ALA A 110 -1.50 9.87 -13.96
C ALA A 110 -2.48 11.00 -14.32
N GLU A 111 -2.10 11.91 -15.23
CA GLU A 111 -3.05 12.87 -15.78
C GLU A 111 -4.26 12.14 -16.36
N PHE A 112 -5.47 12.68 -16.19
CA PHE A 112 -6.67 12.03 -16.73
C PHE A 112 -6.59 12.02 -18.26
N SER A 113 -6.37 10.83 -18.82
CA SER A 113 -6.24 10.56 -20.24
C SER A 113 -6.91 9.22 -20.55
N LEU A 114 -7.04 8.88 -21.83
CA LEU A 114 -7.53 7.55 -22.24
C LEU A 114 -6.65 6.42 -21.69
N GLU A 115 -5.35 6.67 -21.59
CA GLU A 115 -4.35 5.70 -21.11
C GLU A 115 -4.41 5.49 -19.58
N SER A 116 -4.80 6.52 -18.82
CA SER A 116 -4.87 6.45 -17.36
C SER A 116 -6.27 6.14 -16.81
N MET A 117 -7.29 6.08 -17.67
CA MET A 117 -8.70 5.90 -17.28
C MET A 117 -8.92 4.69 -16.36
N GLN A 118 -8.21 3.59 -16.61
CA GLN A 118 -8.28 2.36 -15.81
C GLN A 118 -7.82 2.55 -14.36
N GLN A 119 -7.00 3.57 -14.07
CA GLN A 119 -6.58 3.87 -12.70
C GLN A 119 -7.72 4.51 -11.88
N PHE A 120 -8.70 5.14 -12.54
CA PHE A 120 -9.88 5.73 -11.90
C PHE A 120 -11.00 4.71 -11.67
N ILE A 121 -10.83 3.47 -12.14
CA ILE A 121 -11.79 2.38 -12.00
C ILE A 121 -11.18 1.33 -11.06
N ASP A 122 -11.89 1.03 -9.98
CA ASP A 122 -11.46 -0.03 -9.06
C ASP A 122 -11.46 -1.41 -9.73
N TRP A 123 -10.68 -2.35 -9.23
CA TRP A 123 -10.39 -3.64 -9.87
C TRP A 123 -11.65 -4.44 -10.26
N ASN A 124 -12.70 -4.38 -9.43
CA ASN A 124 -13.95 -5.13 -9.61
C ASN A 124 -15.11 -4.24 -10.07
N ARG A 125 -14.84 -3.07 -10.64
CA ARG A 125 -15.86 -2.12 -11.11
C ARG A 125 -15.67 -1.79 -12.58
N VAL A 126 -16.73 -1.27 -13.19
CA VAL A 126 -16.73 -0.72 -14.55
C VAL A 126 -16.91 0.80 -14.55
N ASP A 127 -17.50 1.35 -13.49
CA ASP A 127 -17.73 2.77 -13.33
C ASP A 127 -16.57 3.49 -12.62
N PRO A 128 -16.39 4.81 -12.85
CA PRO A 128 -15.43 5.60 -12.12
C PRO A 128 -15.64 5.54 -10.60
N TYR A 129 -14.53 5.45 -9.87
CA TYR A 129 -14.52 5.33 -8.43
C TYR A 129 -15.16 6.55 -7.75
N LYS A 130 -16.00 6.26 -6.75
CA LYS A 130 -16.60 7.25 -5.86
C LYS A 130 -16.32 6.83 -4.44
N VAL A 131 -16.00 7.79 -3.57
CA VAL A 131 -15.91 7.52 -2.14
C VAL A 131 -17.33 7.45 -1.61
N GLU A 132 -17.81 6.25 -1.40
CA GLU A 132 -19.12 5.96 -0.83
C GLU A 132 -18.93 5.03 0.35
N ARG A 133 -19.68 5.25 1.42
CA ARG A 133 -19.66 4.40 2.59
C ARG A 133 -20.59 3.21 2.34
N GLY A 134 -20.06 1.99 2.43
CA GLY A 134 -20.86 0.76 2.25
C GLY A 134 -21.75 0.44 3.45
N GLU A 135 -22.86 -0.26 3.22
CA GLU A 135 -23.65 -0.85 4.30
C GLU A 135 -22.79 -1.87 5.07
N GLY A 136 -22.73 -1.72 6.40
CA GLY A 136 -21.92 -2.59 7.27
C GLY A 136 -20.48 -2.12 7.50
N GLU A 137 -20.04 -0.98 6.96
CA GLU A 137 -18.71 -0.44 7.30
C GLU A 137 -18.69 0.16 8.73
N CYS A 138 -17.66 -0.23 9.50
CA CYS A 138 -17.52 -0.02 10.95
C CYS A 138 -17.53 1.43 11.46
N ALA A 139 -17.60 2.44 10.59
CA ALA A 139 -17.48 3.85 10.95
C ALA A 139 -18.84 4.55 11.13
N ILE A 140 -19.75 4.04 11.99
CA ILE A 140 -21.07 4.70 12.25
C ILE A 140 -20.85 6.04 12.95
#